data_AF-A0A848FCN2-F1
#
_entry.id   AF-A0A848FCN2-F1
#
_cell.length_a   1.000
_cell.length_b   1.000
_cell.length_c   1.000
_cell.angle_alpha   90.00
_cell.angle_beta   90.00
_cell.angle_gamma   90.00
#
_symmetry.space_group_name_H-M   'P 1'
#
loop_
_entity.id
_entity.type
_entity.pdbx_description
1 polymer ?
#
loop_
_entity_poly.entity_id
_entity_poly.type
_entity_poly.pdbx_seq_one_letter_code
_entity_poly.pdbx_strand_id
1 'polypeptide(L)'
;MSRGGTWAALAGLLLPLCAAASADAGPAGAAAGPVATLTAPAIVSVEPGAGLTREAFAERWGQFEVRLRKDAFPLPAPHCRRHVILRVPAVAPDAPGHEQALERRWALYQQVLDVQARREASVTVPLDLSLYTERSARGVALRYCNAYVSLR
;
A
#
# COMPACT_ATOMS: atom_id res chain seq x y z
N MET A 1 61.65 -29.37 41.96
CA MET A 1 62.65 -29.64 40.89
C MET A 1 62.09 -28.99 39.63
N SER A 2 62.61 -27.82 39.22
CA SER A 2 63.51 -27.67 38.03
C SER A 2 62.78 -28.11 36.75
N ARG A 3 62.56 -27.34 35.67
CA ARG A 3 63.26 -26.23 34.99
C ARG A 3 62.18 -25.56 34.09
N GLY A 4 62.15 -24.25 33.83
CA GLY A 4 63.13 -23.49 33.06
C GLY A 4 62.81 -23.57 31.56
N GLY A 5 62.63 -22.43 30.87
CA GLY A 5 62.52 -22.42 29.41
C GLY A 5 61.86 -21.19 28.78
N THR A 6 62.55 -20.06 28.80
CA THR A 6 62.31 -18.84 28.00
C THR A 6 62.68 -19.02 26.53
N TRP A 7 61.79 -18.74 25.57
CA TRP A 7 62.05 -18.34 24.15
C TRP A 7 60.70 -17.86 23.57
N ALA A 8 60.52 -16.95 22.63
CA ALA A 8 61.31 -15.95 21.93
C ALA A 8 60.26 -15.05 21.24
N ALA A 9 60.53 -13.76 21.16
CA ALA A 9 59.67 -12.79 20.49
C ALA A 9 59.63 -13.02 18.97
N LEU A 10 58.45 -12.90 18.38
CA LEU A 10 58.29 -12.57 16.96
C LEU A 10 57.21 -11.48 16.85
N ALA A 11 57.68 -10.24 16.74
CA ALA A 11 56.89 -9.09 16.33
C ALA A 11 56.57 -9.24 14.84
N GLY A 12 55.34 -9.66 14.54
CA GLY A 12 54.77 -9.62 13.19
C GLY A 12 53.97 -8.33 13.01
N LEU A 13 54.37 -7.51 12.05
CA LEU A 13 53.70 -6.27 11.67
C LEU A 13 52.20 -6.50 11.38
N LEU A 14 51.33 -5.88 12.18
CA LEU A 14 49.93 -5.70 11.83
C LEU A 14 49.81 -4.52 10.86
N LEU A 15 49.73 -4.81 9.56
CA LEU A 15 49.19 -3.88 8.58
C LEU A 15 47.67 -3.76 8.83
N PRO A 16 47.11 -2.55 8.95
CA PRO A 16 45.66 -2.41 8.94
C PRO A 16 45.17 -2.70 7.52
N LEU A 17 44.51 -3.85 7.33
CA LEU A 17 43.63 -4.03 6.18
C LEU A 17 42.54 -2.97 6.29
N CYS A 18 42.61 -1.95 5.43
CA CYS A 18 41.46 -1.14 5.10
C CYS A 18 40.39 -2.10 4.54
N ALA A 19 39.41 -2.44 5.39
CA ALA A 19 38.14 -2.99 4.93
C ALA A 19 37.46 -1.91 4.09
N ALA A 20 37.66 -1.97 2.77
CA ALA A 20 36.81 -1.27 1.83
C ALA A 20 35.40 -1.86 2.01
N ALA A 21 34.57 -1.16 2.77
CA ALA A 21 33.14 -1.41 2.81
C ALA A 21 32.62 -1.16 1.39
N SER A 22 32.51 -2.23 0.62
CA SER A 22 31.70 -2.23 -0.59
C SER A 22 30.29 -1.86 -0.16
N ALA A 23 29.89 -0.62 -0.46
CA ALA A 23 28.51 -0.22 -0.45
C ALA A 23 27.82 -1.04 -1.55
N ASP A 24 27.36 -2.22 -1.17
CA ASP A 24 26.42 -3.00 -1.96
C ASP A 24 25.14 -2.15 -1.99
N ALA A 25 25.03 -1.36 -3.06
CA ALA A 25 23.80 -0.70 -3.42
C ALA A 25 22.79 -1.81 -3.73
N GLY A 26 22.10 -2.25 -2.68
CA GLY A 26 20.97 -3.16 -2.80
C GLY A 26 20.01 -2.64 -3.88
N PRO A 27 19.32 -3.54 -4.59
CA PRO A 27 18.47 -3.15 -5.71
C PRO A 27 17.49 -2.08 -5.22
N ALA A 28 17.47 -0.95 -5.92
CA ALA A 28 16.52 0.12 -5.70
C ALA A 28 15.12 -0.48 -5.64
N GLY A 29 14.61 -0.67 -4.43
CA GLY A 29 13.30 -1.23 -4.19
C GLY A 29 12.30 -0.37 -4.94
N ALA A 30 11.52 -1.00 -5.82
CA ALA A 30 10.41 -0.35 -6.49
C ALA A 30 9.62 0.41 -5.41
N ALA A 31 9.64 1.75 -5.47
CA ALA A 31 9.06 2.58 -4.44
C ALA A 31 7.60 2.15 -4.27
N ALA A 32 7.28 1.52 -3.14
CA ALA A 32 5.93 1.07 -2.84
C ALA A 32 5.03 2.32 -2.94
N GLY A 33 4.05 2.26 -3.84
CA GLY A 33 3.13 3.37 -4.05
C GLY A 33 2.37 3.72 -2.76
N PRO A 34 1.69 4.87 -2.72
CA PRO A 34 0.88 5.25 -1.56
C PRO A 34 -0.16 4.16 -1.26
N VAL A 35 -0.41 3.93 0.03
CA VAL A 35 -1.31 2.88 0.52
C VAL A 35 -2.31 3.49 1.50
N ALA A 36 -3.60 3.18 1.37
CA ALA A 36 -4.61 3.52 2.37
C ALA A 36 -4.88 2.33 3.29
N THR A 37 -4.90 2.58 4.61
CA THR A 37 -5.39 1.61 5.60
C THR A 37 -6.85 1.94 5.91
N LEU A 38 -7.76 1.05 5.53
CA LEU A 38 -9.19 1.21 5.78
C LEU A 38 -9.51 0.55 7.11
N THR A 39 -10.13 1.31 8.01
CA THR A 39 -10.64 0.84 9.31
C THR A 39 -12.10 1.23 9.43
N ALA A 40 -12.86 0.52 10.28
CA ALA A 40 -14.27 0.84 10.53
C ALA A 40 -14.55 2.34 10.83
N PRO A 41 -13.82 3.03 11.74
CA PRO A 41 -14.07 4.45 12.02
C PRO A 41 -13.68 5.39 10.87
N ALA A 42 -12.88 4.92 9.92
CA ALA A 42 -12.46 5.70 8.75
C ALA A 42 -13.46 5.61 7.60
N ILE A 43 -14.13 4.47 7.42
CA ILE A 43 -15.10 4.23 6.34
C ILE A 43 -16.41 4.95 6.67
N VAL A 44 -16.79 5.90 5.81
CA VAL A 44 -18.07 6.63 5.88
C VAL A 44 -19.17 5.82 5.18
N SER A 45 -18.90 5.32 3.99
CA SER A 45 -19.83 4.48 3.22
C SER A 45 -19.09 3.62 2.20
N VAL A 46 -19.73 2.53 1.79
CA VAL A 46 -19.33 1.67 0.67
C VAL A 46 -20.50 1.69 -0.32
N GLU A 47 -20.21 1.95 -1.59
CA GLU A 47 -21.22 2.04 -2.65
C GLU A 47 -20.83 1.13 -3.82
N PRO A 48 -21.62 0.10 -4.15
CA PRO A 48 -22.86 -0.31 -3.49
C PRO A 48 -22.65 -0.85 -2.07
N GLY A 49 -23.63 -0.66 -1.17
CA GLY A 49 -23.57 -1.15 0.20
C GLY A 49 -23.80 -2.65 0.32
N ALA A 50 -23.77 -3.18 1.54
CA ALA A 50 -23.95 -4.60 1.82
C ALA A 50 -25.25 -5.18 1.21
N GLY A 51 -25.24 -6.50 0.94
CA GLY A 51 -26.39 -7.24 0.40
C GLY A 51 -26.38 -7.40 -1.13
N LEU A 52 -25.38 -6.86 -1.82
CA LEU A 52 -25.16 -7.16 -3.23
C LEU A 52 -24.69 -8.62 -3.41
N THR A 53 -25.23 -9.33 -4.40
CA THR A 53 -24.77 -10.69 -4.75
C THR A 53 -23.54 -10.65 -5.64
N ARG A 54 -22.84 -11.78 -5.75
CA ARG A 54 -21.67 -11.91 -6.64
C ARG A 54 -22.03 -11.65 -8.11
N GLU A 55 -23.20 -12.11 -8.54
CA GLU A 55 -23.71 -11.97 -9.90
C GLU A 55 -24.03 -10.50 -10.20
N ALA A 56 -24.76 -9.82 -9.32
CA ALA A 56 -25.08 -8.40 -9.46
C ALA A 56 -23.83 -7.51 -9.39
N PHE A 57 -22.79 -7.93 -8.66
CA PHE A 57 -21.48 -7.27 -8.70
C PHE A 57 -20.77 -7.46 -10.05
N ALA A 58 -20.87 -8.64 -10.66
CA ALA A 58 -20.34 -8.94 -11.99
C ALA A 58 -21.03 -8.10 -13.07
N GLU A 59 -22.35 -7.96 -13.00
CA GLU A 59 -23.16 -7.13 -13.92
C GLU A 59 -22.77 -5.65 -13.87
N ARG A 60 -22.21 -5.21 -12.73
CA ARG A 60 -21.64 -3.87 -12.54
C ARG A 60 -20.13 -3.81 -12.85
N TRP A 61 -19.61 -4.83 -13.51
CA TRP A 61 -18.21 -4.95 -13.91
C TRP A 61 -17.22 -4.83 -12.75
N GLY A 62 -17.65 -5.21 -11.55
CA GLY A 62 -16.86 -5.20 -10.32
C GLY A 62 -16.47 -3.81 -9.81
N GLN A 63 -17.15 -2.75 -10.26
CA GLN A 63 -16.89 -1.40 -9.76
C GLN A 63 -17.54 -1.16 -8.39
N PHE A 64 -16.83 -0.45 -7.52
CA PHE A 64 -17.38 0.07 -6.28
C PHE A 64 -16.55 1.24 -5.75
N GLU A 65 -17.11 1.98 -4.80
CA GLU A 65 -16.49 3.14 -4.18
C GLU A 65 -16.52 3.03 -2.66
N VAL A 66 -15.47 3.55 -2.02
CA VAL A 66 -15.37 3.69 -0.57
C VAL A 66 -15.21 5.16 -0.25
N ARG A 67 -16.17 5.75 0.45
CA ARG A 67 -15.99 7.10 1.02
C ARG A 67 -15.24 6.98 2.32
N LEU A 68 -14.02 7.50 2.35
CA LEU A 68 -13.15 7.53 3.52
C LEU A 68 -13.19 8.92 4.14
N ARG A 69 -13.14 9.03 5.48
CA ARG A 69 -12.89 10.31 6.13
C ARG A 69 -11.56 10.90 5.63
N LYS A 70 -11.54 12.21 5.42
CA LYS A 70 -10.37 12.93 4.92
C LYS A 70 -9.13 12.72 5.79
N ASP A 71 -9.28 12.70 7.11
CA ASP A 71 -8.17 12.58 8.07
C ASP A 71 -7.60 11.16 8.17
N ALA A 72 -8.29 10.17 7.60
CA ALA A 72 -7.79 8.81 7.47
C ALA A 72 -7.10 8.53 6.13
N PHE A 73 -7.10 9.50 5.20
CA PHE A 73 -6.42 9.34 3.92
C PHE A 73 -4.91 9.58 4.07
N PRO A 74 -4.03 8.79 3.41
CA PRO A 74 -2.58 8.80 3.68
C PRO A 74 -1.85 10.07 3.17
N LEU A 75 -2.49 10.93 2.39
CA LEU A 75 -1.92 12.20 1.93
C LEU A 75 -2.76 13.39 2.37
N PRO A 76 -2.15 14.59 2.50
CA PRO A 76 -2.90 15.81 2.67
C PRO A 76 -3.90 16.00 1.52
N ALA A 77 -5.17 16.21 1.85
CA ALA A 77 -6.23 16.47 0.87
C ALA A 77 -6.87 17.86 1.13
N PRO A 78 -6.12 18.97 0.94
CA PRO A 78 -6.52 20.30 1.40
C PRO A 78 -7.84 20.77 0.78
N HIS A 79 -8.11 20.39 -0.46
CA HIS A 79 -9.34 20.76 -1.19
C HIS A 79 -10.55 19.90 -0.83
N CYS A 80 -10.36 18.83 -0.07
CA CYS A 80 -11.44 17.96 0.35
C CYS A 80 -12.07 18.45 1.64
N ARG A 81 -13.41 18.50 1.68
CA ARG A 81 -14.14 18.99 2.85
C ARG A 81 -14.15 17.93 3.96
N ARG A 82 -14.80 16.79 3.70
CA ARG A 82 -15.04 15.75 4.73
C ARG A 82 -14.51 14.37 4.35
N HIS A 83 -14.49 14.04 3.07
CA HIS A 83 -14.18 12.69 2.62
C HIS A 83 -13.30 12.70 1.36
N VAL A 84 -12.63 11.58 1.14
CA VAL A 84 -11.97 11.18 -0.10
C VAL A 84 -12.66 9.92 -0.61
N ILE A 85 -12.89 9.84 -1.91
CA ILE A 85 -13.53 8.69 -2.55
C ILE A 85 -12.45 7.78 -3.11
N LEU A 86 -12.31 6.57 -2.56
CA LEU A 86 -11.49 5.52 -3.16
C LEU A 86 -12.34 4.79 -4.19
N ARG A 87 -11.89 4.79 -5.45
CA ARG A 87 -12.61 4.20 -6.57
C ARG A 87 -11.92 2.91 -6.98
N VAL A 88 -12.70 1.82 -7.02
CA VAL A 88 -12.30 0.58 -7.69
C VAL A 88 -12.97 0.60 -9.07
N PRO A 89 -12.20 0.84 -10.15
CA PRO A 89 -12.78 0.99 -11.48
C PRO A 89 -13.31 -0.34 -12.02
N ALA A 90 -14.31 -0.24 -12.90
CA ALA A 90 -14.86 -1.35 -13.67
C ALA A 90 -13.76 -2.10 -14.44
N VAL A 91 -13.96 -3.41 -14.59
CA VAL A 91 -13.17 -4.25 -15.50
C VAL A 91 -13.88 -4.27 -16.84
N ALA A 92 -13.18 -3.90 -17.92
CA ALA A 92 -13.77 -4.01 -19.26
C ALA A 92 -14.14 -5.49 -19.55
N PRO A 93 -15.32 -5.77 -20.13
CA PRO A 93 -15.75 -7.15 -20.42
C PRO A 93 -14.79 -7.94 -21.32
N ASP A 94 -14.06 -7.24 -22.18
CA ASP A 94 -13.09 -7.78 -23.13
C ASP A 94 -11.64 -7.77 -22.60
N ALA A 95 -11.42 -7.31 -21.36
CA ALA A 95 -10.08 -7.27 -20.78
C ALA A 95 -9.51 -8.69 -20.58
N PRO A 96 -8.21 -8.91 -20.89
CA PRO A 96 -7.54 -10.16 -20.55
C PRO A 96 -7.65 -10.45 -19.05
N GLY A 97 -8.05 -11.68 -18.71
CA GLY A 97 -8.23 -12.10 -17.32
C GLY A 97 -9.42 -11.45 -16.61
N HIS A 98 -10.45 -11.02 -17.35
CA HIS A 98 -11.67 -10.38 -16.82
C HIS A 98 -12.21 -11.07 -15.56
N GLU A 99 -12.46 -12.38 -15.61
CA GLU A 99 -13.00 -13.14 -14.47
C GLU A 99 -12.08 -13.08 -13.25
N GLN A 100 -10.77 -13.26 -13.45
CA GLN A 100 -9.81 -13.18 -12.36
C GLN A 100 -9.76 -11.77 -11.74
N ALA A 101 -9.91 -10.73 -12.56
CA ALA A 101 -9.97 -9.35 -12.13
C ALA A 101 -11.28 -9.02 -11.38
N LEU A 102 -12.40 -9.64 -11.76
CA LEU A 102 -13.66 -9.56 -11.01
C LEU A 102 -13.55 -10.27 -9.66
N GLU A 103 -12.96 -11.46 -9.60
CA GLU A 103 -12.79 -12.19 -8.34
C GLU A 103 -11.93 -11.42 -7.33
N ARG A 104 -10.82 -10.82 -7.78
CA ARG A 104 -9.99 -9.96 -6.91
C ARG A 104 -10.77 -8.76 -6.36
N ARG A 105 -11.61 -8.15 -7.19
CA ARG A 105 -12.45 -7.01 -6.80
C ARG A 105 -13.56 -7.43 -5.85
N TRP A 106 -14.17 -8.58 -6.08
CA TRP A 106 -15.19 -9.14 -5.22
C TRP A 106 -14.63 -9.47 -3.84
N ALA A 107 -13.47 -10.12 -3.78
CA ALA A 107 -12.79 -10.41 -2.52
C ALA A 107 -12.47 -9.12 -1.74
N LEU A 108 -11.93 -8.09 -2.41
CA LEU A 108 -11.70 -6.80 -1.76
C LEU A 108 -13.00 -6.14 -1.30
N TYR A 109 -14.06 -6.18 -2.12
CA TYR A 109 -15.36 -5.63 -1.76
C TYR A 109 -15.89 -6.27 -0.47
N GLN A 110 -15.83 -7.60 -0.37
CA GLN A 110 -16.24 -8.33 0.84
C GLN A 110 -15.38 -7.95 2.05
N GLN A 111 -14.04 -7.88 1.91
CA GLN A 111 -13.14 -7.45 2.99
C GLN A 111 -13.46 -6.03 3.49
N VAL A 112 -13.73 -5.09 2.57
CA VAL A 112 -14.10 -3.72 2.95
C VAL A 112 -15.43 -3.70 3.71
N LEU A 113 -16.41 -4.51 3.29
CA LEU A 113 -17.67 -4.65 4.02
C LEU A 113 -17.48 -5.30 5.40
N ASP A 114 -16.57 -6.27 5.53
CA ASP A 114 -16.22 -6.89 6.80
C ASP A 114 -15.54 -5.91 7.75
N VAL A 115 -14.63 -5.07 7.24
CA VAL A 115 -14.04 -3.95 8.01
C VAL A 115 -15.12 -2.95 8.42
N GLN A 116 -16.02 -2.54 7.51
CA GLN A 116 -17.11 -1.62 7.85
C GLN A 116 -18.02 -2.20 8.95
N ALA A 117 -18.30 -3.51 8.89
CA ALA A 117 -19.09 -4.24 9.86
C ALA A 117 -18.31 -4.63 11.13
N ARG A 118 -17.04 -4.20 11.27
CA ARG A 118 -16.13 -4.53 12.39
C ARG A 118 -15.89 -6.03 12.59
N ARG A 119 -16.07 -6.83 11.54
CA ARG A 119 -15.68 -8.25 11.50
C ARG A 119 -14.20 -8.42 11.23
N GLU A 120 -13.60 -7.46 10.53
CA GLU A 120 -12.15 -7.32 10.37
C GLU A 120 -11.67 -5.99 10.95
N ALA A 121 -10.43 -5.97 11.45
CA ALA A 121 -9.84 -4.77 12.03
C ALA A 121 -9.52 -3.70 10.96
N SER A 122 -8.93 -4.14 9.84
CA SER A 122 -8.50 -3.26 8.77
C SER A 122 -8.19 -4.01 7.48
N VAL A 123 -8.29 -3.31 6.34
CA VAL A 123 -7.75 -3.76 5.05
C VAL A 123 -6.85 -2.68 4.47
N THR A 124 -5.73 -3.11 3.88
CA THR A 124 -4.72 -2.21 3.32
C THR A 124 -4.82 -2.25 1.80
N VAL A 125 -5.04 -1.10 1.17
CA VAL A 125 -5.23 -1.00 -0.29
C VAL A 125 -4.18 -0.10 -0.94
N PRO A 126 -3.44 -0.59 -1.96
CA PRO A 126 -2.55 0.25 -2.74
C PRO A 126 -3.35 1.26 -3.56
N LEU A 127 -2.80 2.46 -3.74
CA LEU A 127 -3.43 3.56 -4.45
C LEU A 127 -2.66 3.90 -5.72
N ASP A 128 -3.41 4.21 -6.78
CA ASP A 128 -2.91 4.95 -7.94
C ASP A 128 -3.40 6.39 -7.85
N LEU A 129 -2.45 7.31 -7.66
CA LEU A 129 -2.70 8.74 -7.49
C LEU A 129 -2.18 9.58 -8.65
N SER A 130 -1.74 8.93 -9.74
CA SER A 130 -1.09 9.59 -10.89
C SER A 130 -1.90 10.75 -11.48
N LEU A 131 -3.23 10.68 -11.43
CA LEU A 131 -4.14 11.71 -11.95
C LEU A 131 -4.69 12.67 -10.88
N TYR A 132 -4.41 12.42 -9.60
CA TYR A 132 -5.11 13.10 -8.50
C TYR A 132 -4.21 13.88 -7.55
N THR A 133 -2.89 13.76 -7.68
CA THR A 133 -1.95 14.52 -6.86
C THR A 133 -1.39 15.74 -7.58
N GLU A 134 -1.09 16.77 -6.80
CA GLU A 134 -0.24 17.87 -7.19
C GLU A 134 1.03 17.86 -6.34
N ARG A 135 2.16 18.23 -6.97
CA ARG A 135 3.44 18.40 -6.27
C ARG A 135 3.72 19.90 -6.14
N SER A 136 4.05 20.33 -4.93
CA SER A 136 4.43 21.71 -4.62
C SER A 136 5.67 21.74 -3.72
N ALA A 137 6.14 22.94 -3.37
CA ALA A 137 7.21 23.12 -2.38
C ALA A 137 6.85 22.56 -0.99
N ARG A 138 5.56 22.34 -0.69
CA ARG A 138 5.07 21.76 0.58
C ARG A 138 4.93 20.24 0.53
N GLY A 139 5.29 19.60 -0.58
CA GLY A 139 5.17 18.16 -0.79
C GLY A 139 4.06 17.77 -1.77
N VAL A 140 3.65 16.51 -1.70
CA VAL A 140 2.60 15.92 -2.54
C VAL A 140 1.27 15.97 -1.80
N ALA A 141 0.25 16.51 -2.44
CA ALA A 141 -1.10 16.60 -1.88
C ALA A 141 -2.14 16.12 -2.90
N LEU A 142 -3.29 15.68 -2.40
CA LEU A 142 -4.42 15.31 -3.22
C LEU A 142 -5.14 16.58 -3.71
N ARG A 143 -5.13 16.78 -5.04
CA ARG A 143 -5.77 17.90 -5.74
C ARG A 143 -7.28 17.70 -5.88
N TYR A 144 -7.71 16.46 -6.13
CA TYR A 144 -9.12 16.08 -6.31
C TYR A 144 -9.55 15.09 -5.23
N CYS A 145 -10.81 15.08 -4.81
CA CYS A 145 -11.28 14.22 -3.71
C CYS A 145 -11.54 12.77 -4.10
N ASN A 146 -10.71 12.23 -4.98
CA ASN A 146 -10.76 10.87 -5.47
C ASN A 146 -9.35 10.25 -5.49
N ALA A 147 -9.29 8.94 -5.37
CA ALA A 147 -8.10 8.13 -5.59
C ALA A 147 -8.52 6.82 -6.24
N TYR A 148 -7.69 6.25 -7.11
CA TYR A 148 -7.94 4.89 -7.59
C TYR A 148 -7.28 3.87 -6.67
N VAL A 149 -7.96 2.75 -6.45
CA VAL A 149 -7.35 1.55 -5.86
C VAL A 149 -6.61 0.80 -6.97
N SER A 150 -5.36 0.42 -6.70
CA SER A 150 -4.48 -0.25 -7.67
C SER A 150 -4.46 -1.75 -7.47
N LEU A 151 -5.39 -2.47 -8.11
CA LEU A 151 -5.44 -3.93 -8.09
C LEU A 151 -4.65 -4.51 -9.26
N ARG A 152 -3.33 -4.29 -9.24
CA ARG A 152 -2.40 -4.89 -10.21
C ARG A 152 -2.14 -6.35 -9.87
#